data_AF-A0A917YUV1-F1
#
_entry.id   AF-A0A917YUV1-F1
#
_cell.length_a   1.000
_cell.length_b   1.000
_cell.length_c   1.000
_cell.angle_alpha   90.00
_cell.angle_beta   90.00
_cell.angle_gamma   90.00
#
_symmetry.space_group_name_H-M   'P 1'
#
loop_
_entity.id
_entity.type
_entity.pdbx_description
1 polymer ?
#
loop_
_entity_poly.entity_id
_entity_poly.type
_entity_poly.pdbx_seq_one_letter_code
_entity_poly.pdbx_strand_id
1 'polypeptide(L)'
;MTSPADPFSDTSDHEFSRLLDRFRQETAELERLRERIAAVRGRGVAADGRVVVETTQTGALAGLVIDSRAMRLDSAELAAAILEASAESAGDAQRAVGDLMAPFVTGTVLDHTGPPDARRARGSRP
;
A
#
# COMPACT_ATOMS: atom_id res chain seq x y z
N MET A 1 48.18 15.85 -33.72
CA MET A 1 48.25 16.55 -32.43
C MET A 1 47.11 16.02 -31.58
N THR A 2 47.41 15.01 -30.75
CA THR A 2 46.43 14.37 -29.85
C THR A 2 46.38 15.20 -28.58
N SER A 3 45.24 15.81 -28.30
CA SER A 3 45.02 16.58 -27.07
C SER A 3 45.22 15.65 -25.85
N PRO A 4 45.87 16.09 -24.76
CA PRO A 4 46.03 15.26 -23.58
C PRO A 4 44.64 14.96 -23.01
N ALA A 5 44.32 13.69 -22.81
CA ALA A 5 43.11 13.28 -22.10
C ALA A 5 43.19 13.86 -20.69
N ASP A 6 42.25 14.73 -20.34
CA ASP A 6 42.18 15.35 -19.02
C ASP A 6 41.72 14.28 -18.01
N PRO A 7 42.58 13.84 -17.07
CA PRO A 7 42.28 12.73 -16.16
C PRO A 7 41.09 13.00 -15.23
N PHE A 8 40.65 14.26 -15.14
CA PHE A 8 39.50 14.69 -14.36
C PHE A 8 38.15 14.52 -15.09
N SER A 9 38.13 14.43 -16.42
CA SER A 9 36.89 14.22 -17.21
C SER A 9 36.38 12.78 -17.13
N ASP A 10 37.28 11.79 -17.21
CA ASP A 10 36.93 10.36 -17.16
C ASP A 10 36.30 9.98 -15.80
N THR A 11 36.81 10.57 -14.70
CA THR A 11 36.27 10.37 -13.35
C THR A 11 34.88 10.98 -13.20
N SER A 12 34.66 12.18 -13.75
CA SER A 12 33.38 12.90 -13.70
C SER A 12 32.29 12.18 -14.51
N ASP A 13 32.65 11.65 -15.67
CA ASP A 13 31.74 10.88 -16.53
C ASP A 13 31.34 9.54 -15.87
N HIS A 14 32.26 8.88 -15.17
CA HIS A 14 31.97 7.67 -14.41
C HIS A 14 31.06 7.92 -13.19
N GLU A 15 31.28 9.01 -12.45
CA GLU A 15 30.44 9.38 -11.30
C GLU A 15 29.02 9.74 -11.76
N PHE A 16 28.90 10.51 -12.83
CA PHE A 16 27.61 10.86 -13.42
C PHE A 16 26.87 9.62 -13.94
N SER A 17 27.58 8.69 -14.60
CA SER A 17 27.01 7.43 -15.06
C SER A 17 26.47 6.59 -13.90
N ARG A 18 27.23 6.48 -12.80
CA ARG A 18 26.78 5.76 -11.60
C ARG A 18 25.54 6.41 -10.97
N LEU A 19 25.46 7.73 -10.95
CA LEU A 19 24.30 8.45 -10.43
C LEU A 19 23.06 8.20 -11.29
N LEU A 20 23.20 8.26 -12.62
CA LEU A 20 22.13 7.96 -13.56
C LEU A 20 21.63 6.52 -13.42
N ASP A 21 22.55 5.57 -13.27
CA ASP A 21 22.19 4.16 -13.09
C ASP A 21 21.44 3.92 -11.80
N ARG A 22 21.86 4.56 -10.70
CA ARG A 22 21.12 4.53 -9.43
C ARG A 22 19.72 5.14 -9.57
N PHE A 23 19.59 6.30 -10.21
CA PHE A 23 18.30 6.95 -10.43
C PHE A 23 17.35 6.09 -11.26
N ARG A 24 17.86 5.43 -12.32
CA ARG A 24 17.09 4.48 -13.13
C ARG A 24 16.61 3.30 -12.31
N GLN A 25 17.47 2.75 -11.45
CA GLN A 25 17.10 1.65 -10.55
C GLN A 25 16.00 2.06 -9.56
N GLU A 26 16.16 3.20 -8.90
CA GLU A 26 15.17 3.73 -7.94
C GLU A 26 13.81 3.98 -8.63
N THR A 27 13.80 4.52 -9.85
CA THR A 27 12.58 4.74 -10.63
C THR A 27 11.90 3.42 -10.99
N ALA A 28 12.66 2.42 -11.42
CA ALA A 28 12.13 1.10 -11.77
C ALA A 28 11.53 0.37 -10.56
N GLU A 29 12.13 0.51 -9.37
CA GLU A 29 11.56 -0.03 -8.13
C GLU A 29 10.22 0.64 -7.77
N LEU A 30 10.12 1.96 -7.94
CA LEU A 30 8.89 2.70 -7.70
C LEU A 30 7.77 2.31 -8.68
N GLU A 31 8.10 2.11 -9.96
CA GLU A 31 7.13 1.64 -10.96
C GLU A 31 6.58 0.26 -10.61
N ARG A 32 7.45 -0.69 -10.23
CA ARG A 32 7.03 -2.02 -9.78
C ARG A 32 6.18 -1.97 -8.52
N LEU A 33 6.51 -1.11 -7.57
CA LEU A 33 5.70 -0.91 -6.37
C LEU A 33 4.29 -0.42 -6.73
N ARG A 34 4.22 0.60 -7.61
CA ARG A 34 2.94 1.14 -8.10
C ARG A 34 2.10 0.06 -8.78
N GLU A 35 2.70 -0.77 -9.62
CA GLU A 35 2.02 -1.90 -10.27
C GLU A 35 1.50 -2.92 -9.26
N ARG A 36 2.31 -3.28 -8.26
CA ARG A 36 1.91 -4.21 -7.19
C ARG A 36 0.72 -3.68 -6.40
N ILE A 37 0.74 -2.40 -6.02
CA ILE A 37 -0.38 -1.75 -5.34
C ILE A 37 -1.62 -1.71 -6.23
N ALA A 38 -1.44 -1.43 -7.52
CA ALA A 38 -2.54 -1.41 -8.48
C ALA A 38 -3.20 -2.78 -8.66
N ALA A 39 -2.43 -3.85 -8.49
CA ALA A 39 -2.88 -5.23 -8.57
C ALA A 39 -3.48 -5.77 -7.26
N VAL A 40 -3.39 -5.04 -6.14
CA VAL A 40 -3.92 -5.51 -4.85
C VAL A 40 -5.42 -5.78 -4.96
N ARG A 41 -5.80 -6.97 -4.51
CA ARG A 41 -7.18 -7.37 -4.24
C ARG A 41 -7.26 -7.82 -2.80
N GLY A 42 -8.15 -7.18 -2.05
CA GLY A 42 -8.57 -7.70 -0.77
C GLY A 42 -9.66 -8.74 -0.98
N ARG A 43 -9.75 -9.67 -0.05
CA ARG A 43 -10.78 -10.71 -0.03
C ARG A 43 -11.46 -10.76 1.33
N GLY A 44 -12.78 -10.87 1.32
CA GLY A 44 -13.59 -11.04 2.53
C GLY A 44 -14.64 -12.12 2.36
N VAL A 45 -15.02 -12.74 3.46
CA VAL A 45 -15.81 -13.96 3.48
C VAL A 45 -16.81 -13.91 4.64
N ALA A 46 -18.08 -14.17 4.34
CA ALA A 46 -19.14 -14.26 5.34
C ALA A 46 -20.03 -15.48 5.13
N ALA A 47 -20.93 -15.71 6.10
CA ALA A 47 -21.88 -16.82 6.10
C ALA A 47 -21.22 -18.18 5.83
N ASP A 48 -20.16 -18.51 6.58
CA ASP A 48 -19.40 -19.76 6.47
C ASP A 48 -18.81 -20.03 5.08
N GLY A 49 -18.28 -19.01 4.42
CA GLY A 49 -17.69 -19.19 3.08
C GLY A 49 -18.67 -19.06 1.92
N ARG A 50 -19.95 -18.77 2.19
CA ARG A 50 -20.99 -18.74 1.17
C ARG A 50 -21.13 -17.38 0.49
N VAL A 51 -20.62 -16.32 1.10
CA VAL A 51 -20.52 -15.00 0.49
C VAL A 51 -19.04 -14.64 0.44
N VAL A 52 -18.52 -14.41 -0.76
CA VAL A 52 -17.12 -14.00 -0.97
C VAL A 52 -17.12 -12.70 -1.76
N VAL A 53 -16.42 -11.71 -1.24
CA VAL A 53 -16.25 -10.40 -1.87
C VAL A 53 -14.77 -10.18 -2.16
N GLU A 54 -14.49 -9.60 -3.31
CA GLU A 54 -13.17 -9.07 -3.64
C GLU A 54 -13.28 -7.57 -3.89
N THR A 55 -12.33 -6.81 -3.36
CA THR A 55 -12.24 -5.35 -3.54
C THR A 55 -10.86 -4.94 -4.01
N THR A 56 -10.80 -3.89 -4.81
CA THR A 56 -9.55 -3.24 -5.20
C THR A 56 -8.92 -2.50 -4.01
N GLN A 57 -7.70 -2.01 -4.19
CA GLN A 57 -7.00 -1.11 -3.27
C GLN A 57 -7.75 0.20 -2.98
N THR A 58 -8.70 0.61 -3.83
CA THR A 58 -9.54 1.79 -3.61
C THR A 58 -10.84 1.46 -2.86
N GLY A 59 -11.05 0.20 -2.50
CA GLY A 59 -12.30 -0.30 -1.90
C GLY A 59 -13.43 -0.52 -2.90
N ALA A 60 -13.16 -0.41 -4.22
CA ALA A 60 -14.18 -0.69 -5.23
C ALA A 60 -14.42 -2.20 -5.34
N LEU A 61 -15.68 -2.61 -5.50
CA LEU A 61 -16.04 -4.01 -5.68
C LEU A 61 -15.44 -4.54 -7.00
N ALA A 62 -14.63 -5.58 -6.88
CA ALA A 62 -13.99 -6.26 -7.99
C ALA A 62 -14.66 -7.60 -8.32
N GLY A 63 -15.27 -8.23 -7.32
CA GLY A 63 -15.93 -9.52 -7.45
C GLY A 63 -16.89 -9.78 -6.30
N LEU A 64 -17.96 -10.52 -6.59
CA LEU A 64 -18.93 -11.00 -5.62
C LEU A 64 -19.40 -12.38 -6.03
N VAL A 65 -19.26 -13.34 -5.13
CA VAL A 65 -19.76 -14.71 -5.29
C VAL A 65 -20.70 -15.02 -4.13
N ILE A 66 -21.91 -15.46 -4.46
CA ILE A 66 -22.93 -15.87 -3.48
C ILE A 66 -23.32 -17.31 -3.80
N ASP A 67 -23.08 -18.23 -2.86
CA ASP A 67 -23.52 -19.61 -2.95
C ASP A 67 -25.06 -19.70 -2.83
N SER A 68 -25.66 -20.67 -3.50
CA SER A 68 -27.11 -20.87 -3.51
C SER A 68 -27.70 -21.06 -2.10
N ARG A 69 -26.91 -21.56 -1.14
CA ARG A 69 -27.34 -21.68 0.26
C ARG A 69 -27.42 -20.34 0.98
N ALA A 70 -26.57 -19.37 0.65
CA ALA A 70 -26.69 -18.01 1.19
C ALA A 70 -27.91 -17.28 0.61
N MET A 71 -28.31 -17.58 -0.63
CA MET A 71 -29.53 -17.03 -1.22
C MET A 71 -30.83 -17.50 -0.55
N ARG A 72 -30.75 -18.53 0.30
CA ARG A 72 -31.88 -19.03 1.10
C ARG A 72 -31.99 -18.38 2.48
N LEU A 73 -31.03 -17.54 2.85
CA LEU A 73 -31.12 -16.70 4.05
C LEU A 73 -32.25 -15.68 3.88
N ASP A 74 -32.70 -15.12 5.00
CA ASP A 74 -33.55 -13.93 4.93
C ASP A 74 -32.80 -12.78 4.21
N SER A 75 -33.57 -11.89 3.58
CA SER A 75 -33.01 -10.76 2.83
C SER A 75 -32.12 -9.83 3.67
N ALA A 76 -32.46 -9.60 4.94
CA ALA A 76 -31.66 -8.82 5.87
C ALA A 76 -30.39 -9.58 6.29
N GLU A 77 -30.48 -10.90 6.50
CA GLU A 77 -29.32 -11.75 6.81
C GLU A 77 -28.33 -11.81 5.66
N LEU A 78 -28.82 -11.95 4.42
CA LEU A 78 -27.98 -11.93 3.23
C LEU A 78 -27.32 -10.57 3.03
N ALA A 79 -28.07 -9.47 3.23
CA ALA A 79 -27.53 -8.13 3.16
C ALA A 79 -26.42 -7.91 4.20
N ALA A 80 -26.64 -8.36 5.44
CA ALA A 80 -25.64 -8.29 6.50
C ALA A 80 -24.37 -9.09 6.13
N ALA A 81 -24.52 -10.31 5.61
CA ALA A 81 -23.39 -11.13 5.17
C ALA A 81 -22.58 -10.48 4.04
N ILE A 82 -23.25 -9.85 3.06
CA ILE A 82 -22.56 -9.12 1.98
C ILE A 82 -21.78 -7.92 2.52
N LEU A 83 -22.38 -7.15 3.44
CA LEU A 83 -21.72 -6.00 4.05
C LEU A 83 -20.52 -6.42 4.91
N GLU A 84 -20.65 -7.51 5.67
CA GLU A 84 -19.56 -8.10 6.45
C GLU A 84 -18.40 -8.53 5.56
N ALA A 85 -18.66 -9.33 4.53
CA ALA A 85 -17.63 -9.75 3.57
C ALA A 85 -17.00 -8.56 2.85
N SER A 86 -17.78 -7.52 2.52
CA SER A 86 -17.27 -6.30 1.88
C SER A 86 -16.34 -5.52 2.80
N ALA A 87 -16.69 -5.38 4.09
CA ALA A 87 -15.87 -4.69 5.08
C ALA A 87 -14.55 -5.45 5.34
N GLU A 88 -14.62 -6.78 5.47
CA GLU A 88 -13.43 -7.61 5.60
C GLU A 88 -12.53 -7.49 4.36
N SER A 89 -13.10 -7.56 3.16
CA SER A 89 -12.37 -7.41 1.89
C SER A 89 -11.67 -6.06 1.80
N ALA A 90 -12.35 -4.97 2.16
CA ALA A 90 -11.73 -3.64 2.15
C ALA A 90 -10.57 -3.53 3.16
N GLY A 91 -10.75 -4.08 4.37
CA GLY A 91 -9.70 -4.12 5.39
C GLY A 91 -8.52 -4.99 4.98
N ASP A 92 -8.76 -6.09 4.27
CA ASP A 92 -7.72 -6.95 3.71
C ASP A 92 -6.92 -6.24 2.60
N ALA A 93 -7.60 -5.54 1.68
CA ALA A 93 -6.94 -4.72 0.66
C ALA A 93 -6.07 -3.63 1.28
N GLN A 94 -6.57 -2.93 2.30
CA GLN A 94 -5.83 -1.89 3.01
C GLN A 94 -4.58 -2.43 3.71
N ARG A 95 -4.70 -3.58 4.39
CA ARG A 95 -3.56 -4.27 5.01
C ARG A 95 -2.51 -4.65 3.97
N ALA A 96 -2.93 -5.26 2.86
CA ALA A 96 -2.03 -5.64 1.77
C ALA A 96 -1.29 -4.42 1.18
N VAL A 97 -1.96 -3.29 0.97
CA VAL A 97 -1.29 -2.05 0.54
C VAL A 97 -0.30 -1.55 1.59
N GLY A 98 -0.68 -1.58 2.88
CA GLY A 98 0.19 -1.19 3.99
C GLY A 98 1.48 -2.03 4.03
N ASP A 99 1.36 -3.35 3.89
CA ASP A 99 2.48 -4.28 3.88
C ASP A 99 3.41 -4.05 2.67
N LEU A 100 2.86 -3.68 1.51
CA LEU A 100 3.65 -3.31 0.34
C LEU A 100 4.42 -2.00 0.54
N MET A 101 3.85 -1.04 1.27
CA MET A 101 4.45 0.27 1.51
C MET A 101 5.42 0.29 2.69
N ALA A 102 5.30 -0.63 3.64
CA ALA A 102 6.10 -0.63 4.87
C ALA A 102 7.62 -0.48 4.64
N PRO A 103 8.26 -1.19 3.68
CA PRO A 103 9.69 -1.04 3.41
C PRO A 103 10.11 0.36 2.95
N PHE A 104 9.19 1.12 2.32
CA PHE A 104 9.45 2.46 1.79
C PHE A 104 9.17 3.56 2.84
N VAL A 105 8.22 3.32 3.75
CA VAL A 105 7.88 4.24 4.84
C VAL A 105 8.91 4.17 5.97
N THR A 106 9.40 2.98 6.33
CA THR A 106 10.43 2.80 7.38
C THR A 106 11.81 3.36 7.00
N GLY A 107 12.00 3.81 5.75
CA GLY A 107 13.22 4.48 5.27
C GLY A 107 13.09 5.98 5.02
N THR A 108 11.94 6.61 5.32
CA THR A 108 11.70 8.04 5.04
C THR A 108 11.35 8.84 6.30
N VAL A 109 11.56 10.17 6.25
CA VAL A 109 11.46 11.17 7.35
C VAL A 109 10.04 11.32 7.95
N LEU A 110 9.12 10.38 7.72
CA LEU A 110 7.75 10.43 8.22
C LEU A 110 7.57 9.80 9.62
N ASP A 111 8.65 9.36 10.27
CA ASP A 111 8.64 8.78 11.62
C ASP A 111 8.67 9.84 12.76
N HIS A 112 8.38 11.11 12.46
CA HIS A 112 8.51 12.23 13.43
C HIS A 112 7.19 12.92 13.81
N THR A 113 6.04 12.41 13.38
CA THR A 113 4.74 12.95 13.81
C THR A 113 3.95 11.94 14.63
N GLY A 114 4.52 11.55 15.77
CA GLY A 114 3.70 11.11 16.90
C GLY A 114 2.97 12.33 17.51
N PRO A 115 1.74 12.19 18.01
CA PRO A 115 0.97 13.31 18.55
C PRO A 115 1.70 13.98 19.73
N PRO A 116 1.66 15.32 19.85
CA PRO A 116 2.32 16.02 20.94
C PRO A 116 1.74 15.59 22.29
N ASP A 117 2.65 15.22 23.18
CA ASP A 117 2.45 14.84 24.57
C ASP A 117 1.45 15.77 25.30
N ALA A 118 0.20 15.31 25.42
CA ALA A 118 -0.89 16.02 26.11
C ALA A 118 -0.75 16.01 27.65
N ARG A 119 0.46 15.85 28.19
CA ARG A 119 0.74 15.81 29.64
C ARG A 119 1.36 17.08 30.23
N ARG A 120 1.57 18.14 29.44
CA ARG A 120 2.11 19.43 29.94
C ARG A 120 1.10 20.58 30.04
N ALA A 121 -0.20 20.30 30.14
CA ALA A 121 -1.24 21.33 30.24
C ALA A 121 -2.28 21.10 31.36
N ARG A 122 -1.86 20.56 32.51
CA ARG A 122 -2.53 20.82 33.80
C ARG A 122 -1.41 21.21 34.76
N GLY A 123 -1.13 22.49 34.93
CA GLY A 123 -2.08 23.43 35.54
C GLY A 123 -1.67 23.59 36.99
N SER A 124 -0.47 24.15 37.19
CA SER A 124 -0.09 24.81 38.43
C SER A 124 -1.09 25.93 38.67
N ARG A 125 -1.83 25.86 39.76
CA ARG A 125 -2.41 27.02 40.42
C ARG A 125 -2.33 26.84 41.95
N PRO A 126 -2.01 27.92 42.68
CA PRO A 126 -1.85 27.93 44.13
C PRO A 126 -3.17 27.75 44.88
#